data_AF-A0A7V2CJ71-F1
#
_entry.id   AF-A0A7V2CJ71-F1
#
_cell.length_a   1.000
_cell.length_b   1.000
_cell.length_c   1.000
_cell.angle_alpha   90.00
_cell.angle_beta   90.00
_cell.angle_gamma   90.00
#
_symmetry.space_group_name_H-M   'P 1'
#
loop_
_entity.id
_entity.type
_entity.pdbx_description
1 polymer ?
#
loop_
_entity_poly.entity_id
_entity_poly.type
_entity_poly.pdbx_seq_one_letter_code
_entity_poly.pdbx_strand_id
1 'polypeptide(L)' 'METEVVFEDPRAVLELALHLQNVTFPEPGEYRLQLFSGSTPLMERRLVLLKIERAEGHE' A
#
# COMPACT_ATOMS: atom_id res chain seq x y z
N MET A 1 -14.42 9.77 -10.27
CA MET A 1 -14.50 9.07 -11.57
C MET A 1 -13.93 7.70 -11.34
N GLU A 2 -14.74 6.66 -11.51
CA GLU A 2 -14.30 5.27 -11.46
C GLU A 2 -13.84 4.89 -12.87
N THR A 3 -12.60 4.41 -12.99
CA THR A 3 -12.05 3.94 -14.27
C THR A 3 -11.95 2.43 -14.19
N GLU A 4 -12.74 1.74 -15.01
CA GLU A 4 -12.66 0.29 -15.14
C GLU A 4 -11.40 -0.08 -15.93
N VAL A 5 -10.53 -0.88 -15.32
CA VAL A 5 -9.37 -1.47 -15.99
C VAL A 5 -9.75 -2.86 -16.48
N VAL A 6 -9.75 -3.05 -17.79
CA VAL A 6 -10.05 -4.35 -18.43
C VAL A 6 -8.73 -5.05 -18.77
N PHE A 7 -8.54 -6.27 -18.26
CA PHE A 7 -7.41 -7.13 -18.61
C PHE A 7 -7.90 -8.23 -19.56
N GLU A 8 -7.62 -8.10 -20.85
CA GLU A 8 -8.02 -9.10 -21.86
C GLU A 8 -7.20 -10.41 -21.77
N ASP A 9 -5.97 -10.36 -21.24
CA ASP A 9 -5.10 -11.53 -20.99
C ASP A 9 -4.78 -11.63 -19.49
N PRO A 10 -5.07 -12.76 -18.81
CA PRO A 10 -4.75 -12.98 -17.40
C PRO A 10 -3.23 -13.05 -17.11
N ARG A 11 -2.37 -13.08 -18.13
CA ARG A 11 -0.91 -13.01 -18.01
C ARG A 11 -0.35 -11.59 -18.22
N ALA A 12 -1.22 -10.60 -18.46
CA ALA A 12 -0.80 -9.21 -18.61
C ALA A 12 -0.07 -8.77 -17.33
N VAL A 13 1.20 -8.36 -17.48
CA VAL A 13 2.00 -7.80 -16.40
C VAL A 13 1.64 -6.32 -16.29
N LEU A 14 1.05 -5.93 -15.18
CA LEU A 14 0.82 -4.53 -14.84
C LEU A 14 1.94 -4.05 -13.92
N GLU A 15 2.64 -2.98 -14.30
CA GLU A 15 3.57 -2.28 -13.45
C GLU A 15 2.89 -1.04 -12.84
N LEU A 16 2.81 -1.00 -11.51
CA LEU A 16 2.19 0.11 -10.76
C LEU A 16 3.22 0.76 -9.85
N ALA A 17 3.51 2.03 -10.10
CA ALA A 17 4.30 2.88 -9.21
C ALA A 17 3.35 3.76 -8.38
N LEU A 18 3.02 3.30 -7.17
CA LEU A 18 2.19 4.05 -6.23
C LEU A 18 3.06 4.84 -5.25
N HIS A 19 2.78 6.13 -5.12
CA HIS A 19 3.39 6.98 -4.10
C HIS A 19 2.30 7.51 -3.17
N LEU A 20 2.35 7.07 -1.90
CA LEU A 20 1.44 7.51 -0.85
C LEU A 20 2.15 8.57 -0.01
N GLN A 21 1.62 9.79 0.01
CA GLN A 21 2.16 10.90 0.81
C GLN A 21 1.24 11.21 1.99
N ASN A 22 1.82 11.67 3.10
CA ASN A 22 1.10 12.08 4.31
C ASN A 22 0.19 10.98 4.90
N VAL A 23 0.59 9.71 4.79
CA VAL A 23 -0.12 8.60 5.45
C VAL A 23 0.22 8.60 6.93
N THR A 24 -0.81 8.72 7.77
CA THR A 24 -0.69 8.59 9.22
C THR A 24 -1.37 7.31 9.67
N PHE A 25 -0.66 6.54 10.49
CA PHE A 25 -1.21 5.34 11.11
C PHE A 25 -1.47 5.61 12.59
N PRO A 26 -2.58 5.12 13.16
CA PRO A 26 -2.95 5.40 14.54
C PRO A 26 -1.98 4.81 15.56
N GLU A 27 -1.44 3.61 15.28
CA GLU A 27 -0.54 2.90 16.19
C GLU A 27 0.46 2.01 15.43
N PRO A 28 1.62 1.67 16.04
CA PRO A 28 2.50 0.64 15.51
C PRO A 28 1.77 -0.70 15.43
N GLY A 29 2.01 -1.48 14.39
CA GLY A 29 1.30 -2.74 14.18
C GLY A 29 1.26 -3.17 12.73
N GLU A 30 0.37 -4.11 12.44
CA GLU A 30 0.24 -4.68 11.10
C GLU A 30 -0.94 -4.08 10.35
N TYR A 31 -0.65 -3.61 9.14
CA TYR A 31 -1.64 -3.05 8.23
C TYR A 31 -1.64 -3.82 6.93
N ARG A 32 -2.72 -3.64 6.17
CA ARG A 32 -2.91 -4.28 4.88
C ARG A 32 -3.27 -3.22 3.86
N LEU A 33 -2.41 -3.05 2.87
CA LEU A 33 -2.73 -2.29 1.67
C LEU A 33 -3.43 -3.22 0.69
N GLN A 34 -4.65 -2.88 0.30
CA GLN A 34 -5.40 -3.60 -0.72
C GLN A 34 -5.70 -2.65 -1.87
N LEU A 35 -5.39 -3.08 -3.09
CA LEU A 35 -5.68 -2.37 -4.32
C LEU A 35 -6.75 -3.11 -5.08
N PHE A 36 -7.78 -2.39 -5.50
CA PHE A 36 -8.90 -2.91 -6.27
C PHE A 36 -9.08 -2.12 -7.57
N SER A 37 -9.57 -2.78 -8.61
CA SER A 37 -10.19 -2.16 -9.79
C SER A 37 -11.68 -2.50 -9.75
N GLY A 38 -12.50 -1.54 -9.35
CA GLY A 38 -13.90 -1.80 -8.99
C GLY A 38 -13.98 -2.81 -7.85
N SER A 39 -14.67 -3.93 -8.08
CA SER A 39 -14.78 -5.06 -7.14
C SER A 39 -13.66 -6.10 -7.26
N THR A 40 -12.74 -5.94 -8.22
CA THR A 40 -11.70 -6.94 -8.51
C THR A 40 -10.42 -6.64 -7.72
N PRO A 41 -9.91 -7.56 -6.88
CA PRO A 41 -8.65 -7.36 -6.17
C PRO A 41 -7.47 -7.47 -7.13
N LEU A 42 -6.62 -6.45 -7.16
CA LEU A 42 -5.40 -6.42 -7.97
C LEU A 42 -4.16 -6.79 -7.16
N MET A 43 -4.08 -6.31 -5.92
CA MET A 43 -2.93 -6.54 -5.05
C MET A 43 -3.35 -6.49 -3.59
N GLU A 44 -2.75 -7.35 -2.78
CA GLU A 44 -2.68 -7.20 -1.33
C GLU A 44 -1.22 -7.14 -0.90
N ARG A 45 -0.88 -6.26 0.06
CA ARG A 45 0.45 -6.20 0.67
C ARG A 45 0.36 -5.93 2.16
N ARG A 46 1.08 -6.74 2.95
CA ARG A 46 1.20 -6.57 4.40
C ARG A 46 2.26 -5.52 4.69
N LEU A 47 1.91 -4.57 5.53
CA LEU A 47 2.79 -3.53 6.03
C LEU A 47 3.01 -3.79 7.53
N VAL A 48 4.27 -3.86 7.95
CA VAL A 48 4.62 -3.93 9.37
C VAL A 48 5.12 -2.55 9.76
N LEU A 49 4.36 -1.87 10.61
CA LEU A 49 4.64 -0.53 11.05
C LEU A 49 5.34 -0.56 12.40
N LEU A 50 6.57 -0.06 12.43
CA LEU A 50 7.40 0.00 13.62
C LEU A 50 7.45 1.42 14.16
N LYS A 51 7.39 1.56 15.48
CA LYS A 51 7.69 2.82 16.14
C LYS A 51 9.20 3.02 16.08
N ILE A 52 9.65 4.10 15.45
CA ILE A 52 11.05 4.51 15.51
C ILE A 52 11.20 5.32 16.80
N GLU A 53 11.91 4.75 17.77
CA GLU A 53 12.36 5.51 18.92
C GLU A 53 13.54 6.38 18.51
N ARG A 54 13.49 7.66 18.86
CA ARG A 54 14.61 8.55 18.59
C ARG A 54 15.73 8.18 19.56
N ALA A 55 16.91 7.82 19.06
CA ALA A 55 18.07 7.66 19.92
C ALA A 55 18.35 9.02 20.59
N GLU A 56 18.35 9.05 21.92
CA GLU A 56 18.80 10.23 22.68
C GLU A 56 20.29 10.42 22.36
N GLY A 57 20.61 11.53 21.70
CA GLY A 57 21.99 11.95 21.54
C GLY A 57 22.55 12.27 22.92
N HIS A 58 23.59 11.56 23.34
CA HIS A 58 24.45 12.04 24.42
C HIS A 58 25.16 13.30 23.89
N GLU A 59 24.78 14.46 24.43
CA GLU A 59 25.57 15.69 24.36
C GLU A 59 26.85 15.58 25.20
#